data_AF-A0A925I421-F1
#
_entry.id   AF-A0A925I421-F1
#
_cell.length_a   1.000
_cell.length_b   1.000
_cell.length_c   1.000
_cell.angle_alpha   90.00
_cell.angle_beta   90.00
_cell.angle_gamma   90.00
#
_symmetry.space_group_name_H-M   'P 1'
#
loop_
_entity.id
_entity.type
_entity.pdbx_description
1 polymer ?
#
loop_
_entity_poly.entity_id
_entity_poly.type
_entity_poly.pdbx_seq_one_letter_code
_entity_poly.pdbx_strand_id
1 'polypeptide(L)'
;LWLLPAELARPHGGSPLAAWLRWNGAQLGWPTLDGLQFFYRVGLWFFWPAWPFAGWAVYAWRRQRHVLHIVVPLAFIGMLTLLALLHPSPEQSQLLPLLPPLAVMAAFGLLTMKRGAINAIDWFSVMALTVCAGVIWLFWFAKLTGWPAQLAKNALKLVPGFKPELNLIAFFVAACATAGWIALVRWRISRQPAVLWRAVVLSSGGLILIWILLMTLFLPDMNYSKSYASVAEQIAQKLPPSASCLDSNVGPAQRASFAFYGKLPFAGPAAAQCEYLLLQDSAKVKDEQEIAPRHRGKEWIKLWEGRRPSDRDERFRLYRHAD
;
A
#
# COMPACT_ATOMS: atom_id res chain seq x y z
N LEU A 1 29.07 -4.64 11.86
CA LEU A 1 29.20 -5.47 13.10
C LEU A 1 28.33 -6.74 13.08
N TRP A 2 27.18 -6.78 12.37
CA TRP A 2 26.34 -7.99 12.30
C TRP A 2 26.80 -9.06 11.28
N LEU A 3 27.66 -8.69 10.32
CA LEU A 3 28.04 -9.54 9.17
C LEU A 3 28.83 -10.79 9.60
N LEU A 4 29.80 -10.64 10.52
CA LEU A 4 30.65 -11.73 11.00
C LEU A 4 29.85 -12.79 11.80
N PRO A 5 29.02 -12.42 12.80
CA PRO A 5 28.16 -13.37 13.47
C PRO A 5 27.18 -14.10 12.53
N ALA A 6 26.59 -13.38 11.56
CA ALA A 6 25.63 -13.97 10.62
C ALA A 6 26.29 -15.02 9.71
N GLU A 7 27.52 -14.76 9.27
CA GLU A 7 28.26 -15.70 8.41
C GLU A 7 28.78 -16.91 9.19
N LEU A 8 29.14 -16.73 10.47
CA LEU A 8 29.54 -17.82 11.36
C LEU A 8 28.35 -18.71 11.76
N ALA A 9 27.19 -18.11 12.02
CA ALA A 9 26.00 -18.83 12.48
C ALA A 9 25.34 -19.69 11.40
N ARG A 10 25.55 -19.38 10.10
CA ARG A 10 24.96 -20.07 8.93
C ARG A 10 23.52 -20.57 9.16
N PRO A 11 22.58 -19.68 9.50
CA PRO A 11 21.20 -20.08 9.76
C PRO A 11 20.63 -20.81 8.54
N HIS A 12 19.95 -21.93 8.78
CA HIS A 12 19.40 -22.82 7.76
C HIS A 12 20.42 -23.38 6.75
N GLY A 13 21.71 -23.44 7.11
CA GLY A 13 22.77 -24.01 6.28
C GLY A 13 23.21 -23.12 5.11
N GLY A 14 22.76 -21.86 5.05
CA GLY A 14 23.10 -20.91 3.99
C GLY A 14 24.16 -19.87 4.40
N SER A 15 24.53 -19.01 3.44
CA SER A 15 25.29 -17.77 3.66
C SER A 15 24.34 -16.58 3.53
N PRO A 16 23.79 -16.04 4.65
CA PRO A 16 22.89 -14.90 4.63
C PRO A 16 23.58 -13.66 4.06
N LEU A 17 24.89 -13.52 4.27
CA LEU A 17 25.67 -12.41 3.74
C LEU A 17 25.68 -12.41 2.21
N ALA A 18 25.97 -13.57 1.60
CA ALA A 18 25.96 -13.68 0.15
C ALA A 18 24.56 -13.47 -0.45
N ALA A 19 23.51 -13.92 0.23
CA ALA A 19 22.13 -13.64 -0.17
C ALA A 19 21.79 -12.14 -0.06
N TRP A 20 22.16 -11.50 1.05
CA TRP A 20 21.96 -10.08 1.28
C TRP A 20 22.74 -9.21 0.27
N LEU A 21 24.01 -9.52 0.01
CA LEU A 21 24.82 -8.82 -0.99
C LEU A 21 24.24 -8.96 -2.40
N ARG A 22 23.82 -10.17 -2.79
CA ARG A 22 23.14 -10.40 -4.08
C ARG A 22 21.83 -9.61 -4.16
N TRP A 23 21.05 -9.57 -3.08
CA TRP A 23 19.81 -8.80 -3.03
C TRP A 23 20.08 -7.30 -3.21
N ASN A 24 21.06 -6.73 -2.50
CA ASN A 24 21.44 -5.32 -2.65
C ASN A 24 21.98 -5.01 -4.05
N GLY A 25 22.82 -5.89 -4.60
CA GLY A 25 23.32 -5.77 -5.97
C GLY A 25 22.20 -5.79 -6.99
N ALA A 26 21.15 -6.60 -6.77
CA ALA A 26 19.96 -6.64 -7.62
C ALA A 26 19.03 -5.42 -7.47
N GLN A 27 19.23 -4.54 -6.46
CA GLN A 27 18.48 -3.28 -6.36
C GLN A 27 19.05 -2.18 -7.27
N LEU A 28 20.26 -2.36 -7.81
CA LEU A 28 20.94 -1.36 -8.63
C LEU A 28 21.19 -1.91 -10.03
N GLY A 29 20.71 -1.17 -11.02
CA GLY A 29 20.87 -1.45 -12.43
C GLY A 29 21.09 -0.16 -13.23
N TRP A 30 21.07 -0.30 -14.55
CA TRP A 30 21.09 0.86 -15.45
C TRP A 30 19.68 1.45 -15.60
N PRO A 31 19.56 2.77 -15.83
CA PRO A 31 18.26 3.38 -16.09
C PRO A 31 17.59 2.72 -17.30
N THR A 32 16.38 2.23 -17.11
CA THR A 32 15.54 1.67 -18.17
C THR A 32 14.45 2.67 -18.56
N LEU A 33 13.93 2.53 -19.79
CA LEU A 33 12.77 3.32 -20.22
C LEU A 33 11.55 3.03 -19.34
N ASP A 34 11.38 1.79 -18.90
CA ASP A 34 10.29 1.39 -17.99
C ASP A 34 10.42 2.07 -16.62
N GLY A 35 11.63 2.16 -16.07
CA GLY A 35 11.91 2.87 -14.82
C GLY A 35 11.60 4.37 -14.92
N LEU A 36 12.00 5.00 -16.02
CA LEU A 36 11.67 6.40 -16.30
C LEU A 36 10.16 6.60 -16.43
N GLN A 37 9.47 5.78 -17.24
CA GLN A 37 8.02 5.87 -17.42
C GLN A 37 7.28 5.64 -16.10
N PHE A 38 7.72 4.67 -15.30
CA PHE A 38 7.17 4.42 -13.97
C PHE A 38 7.33 5.65 -13.08
N PHE A 39 8.53 6.22 -13.01
CA PHE A 39 8.80 7.36 -12.14
C PHE A 39 7.92 8.57 -12.50
N TYR A 40 7.76 8.89 -13.78
CA TYR A 40 6.90 10.02 -14.18
C TYR A 40 5.42 9.70 -14.02
N ARG A 41 4.96 8.51 -14.43
CA ARG A 41 3.54 8.14 -14.38
C ARG A 41 3.04 7.97 -12.94
N VAL A 42 3.83 7.32 -12.10
CA VAL A 42 3.47 6.99 -10.71
C VAL A 42 3.95 8.07 -9.76
N GLY A 43 5.21 8.51 -9.88
CA GLY A 43 5.80 9.51 -8.99
C GLY A 43 5.08 10.85 -9.00
N LEU A 44 4.63 11.33 -10.17
CA LEU A 44 3.93 12.62 -10.26
C LEU A 44 2.66 12.67 -9.40
N TRP A 45 1.92 11.56 -9.35
CA TRP A 45 0.73 11.40 -8.51
C TRP A 45 1.08 11.03 -7.08
N PHE A 46 2.10 10.19 -6.88
CA PHE A 46 2.54 9.75 -5.56
C PHE A 46 3.04 10.92 -4.70
N PHE A 47 3.76 11.87 -5.30
CA PHE A 47 4.28 13.05 -4.62
C PHE A 47 3.30 14.24 -4.66
N TRP A 48 2.14 14.10 -5.29
CA TRP A 48 1.14 15.15 -5.27
C TRP A 48 0.52 15.29 -3.87
N PRO A 49 0.34 16.49 -3.32
CA PRO A 49 0.60 17.82 -3.89
C PRO A 49 1.93 18.43 -3.44
N ALA A 50 2.87 17.65 -2.89
CA ALA A 50 4.12 18.18 -2.33
C ALA A 50 5.09 18.69 -3.40
N TRP A 51 5.21 17.98 -4.54
CA TRP A 51 6.22 18.31 -5.56
C TRP A 51 6.06 19.72 -6.20
N PRO A 52 4.86 20.26 -6.48
CA PRO A 52 4.73 21.62 -6.98
C PRO A 52 5.23 22.67 -5.98
N PHE A 53 4.96 22.48 -4.68
CA PHE A 53 5.46 23.37 -3.62
C PHE A 53 6.97 23.23 -3.46
N ALA A 54 7.51 22.02 -3.56
CA ALA A 54 8.95 21.78 -3.55
C ALA A 54 9.64 22.47 -4.75
N GLY A 55 9.07 22.37 -5.95
CA GLY A 55 9.55 23.08 -7.14
C GLY A 55 9.49 24.60 -6.96
N TRP A 56 8.41 25.12 -6.37
CA TRP A 56 8.29 26.52 -6.04
C TRP A 56 9.36 26.98 -5.03
N ALA A 57 9.69 26.16 -4.03
CA ALA A 57 10.76 26.46 -3.09
C ALA A 57 12.12 26.63 -3.80
N VAL A 58 12.46 25.74 -4.73
CA VAL A 58 13.69 25.88 -5.54
C VAL A 58 13.69 27.19 -6.32
N TYR A 59 12.55 27.57 -6.91
CA TYR A 59 12.43 28.82 -7.65
C TYR A 59 12.55 30.06 -6.75
N ALA A 60 11.85 30.08 -5.61
CA ALA A 60 11.84 31.21 -4.68
C ALA A 60 13.22 31.46 -4.06
N TRP A 61 13.96 30.39 -3.75
CA TRP A 61 15.28 30.45 -3.13
C TRP A 61 16.45 30.44 -4.12
N ARG A 62 16.20 30.56 -5.44
CA ARG A 62 17.21 30.46 -6.51
C ARG A 62 18.40 31.42 -6.39
N ARG A 63 18.20 32.55 -5.70
CA ARG A 63 19.23 33.59 -5.47
C ARG A 63 20.10 33.32 -4.23
N GLN A 64 19.68 32.41 -3.34
CA GLN A 64 20.36 32.12 -2.08
C GLN A 64 20.86 30.67 -2.06
N ARG A 65 21.80 30.33 -2.96
CA ARG A 65 22.22 28.93 -3.20
C ARG A 65 22.95 28.25 -2.04
N HIS A 66 23.35 28.98 -1.00
CA HIS A 66 24.13 28.44 0.12
C HIS A 66 23.31 28.17 1.38
N VAL A 67 21.98 28.32 1.36
CA VAL A 67 21.17 28.02 2.54
C VAL A 67 21.00 26.50 2.73
N LEU A 68 21.54 25.98 3.83
CA LEU A 68 21.54 24.53 4.12
C LEU A 68 20.13 23.93 4.15
N HIS A 69 19.12 24.69 4.60
CA HIS A 69 17.74 24.22 4.70
C HIS A 69 17.06 23.96 3.34
N ILE A 70 17.65 24.42 2.23
CA ILE A 70 17.21 24.08 0.87
C ILE A 70 18.16 23.08 0.23
N VAL A 71 19.48 23.28 0.38
CA VAL A 71 20.50 22.43 -0.26
C VAL A 71 20.45 20.99 0.24
N VAL A 72 20.29 20.78 1.55
CA VAL A 72 20.30 19.44 2.14
C VAL A 72 19.08 18.62 1.66
N PRO A 73 17.82 19.09 1.80
CA PRO A 73 16.68 18.36 1.26
C PRO A 73 16.75 18.14 -0.25
N LEU A 74 17.24 19.13 -1.01
CA LEU A 74 17.42 19.00 -2.46
C LEU A 74 18.44 17.93 -2.83
N ALA A 75 19.55 17.82 -2.09
CA ALA A 75 20.55 16.77 -2.28
C ALA A 75 19.96 15.38 -2.01
N PHE A 76 19.17 15.23 -0.93
CA PHE A 76 18.43 13.98 -0.66
C PHE A 76 17.43 13.66 -1.77
N ILE A 77 16.68 14.63 -2.27
CA ILE A 77 15.76 14.44 -3.41
C ILE A 77 16.53 13.95 -4.63
N GLY A 78 17.66 14.58 -4.97
CA GLY A 78 18.48 14.19 -6.12
C GLY A 78 19.03 12.77 -5.98
N MET A 79 19.62 12.45 -4.81
CA MET A 79 20.17 11.12 -4.53
C MET A 79 19.10 10.03 -4.57
N LEU A 80 17.96 10.23 -3.92
CA LEU A 80 16.88 9.25 -3.86
C LEU A 80 16.16 9.09 -5.21
N THR A 81 16.04 10.18 -5.99
CA THR A 81 15.55 10.10 -7.37
C THR A 81 16.50 9.29 -8.23
N LEU A 82 17.81 9.50 -8.10
CA LEU A 82 18.80 8.69 -8.82
C LEU A 82 18.68 7.21 -8.44
N LEU A 83 18.58 6.88 -7.15
CA LEU A 83 18.38 5.50 -6.70
C LEU A 83 17.09 4.88 -7.26
N ALA A 84 15.98 5.64 -7.29
CA ALA A 84 14.72 5.17 -7.87
C ALA A 84 14.82 4.92 -9.39
N LEU A 85 15.58 5.76 -10.11
CA LEU A 85 15.79 5.61 -11.56
C LEU A 85 16.76 4.47 -11.92
N LEU A 86 17.69 4.14 -11.03
CA LEU A 86 18.63 3.03 -11.20
C LEU A 86 18.02 1.69 -10.78
N HIS A 87 16.79 1.66 -10.25
CA HIS A 87 16.21 0.41 -9.79
C HIS A 87 15.70 -0.44 -10.98
N PRO A 88 16.16 -1.70 -11.14
CA PRO A 88 15.83 -2.51 -12.32
C PRO A 88 14.35 -2.96 -12.34
N SER A 89 13.73 -3.14 -11.17
CA SER A 89 12.30 -3.46 -11.03
C SER A 89 11.58 -2.37 -10.24
N PRO A 90 11.04 -1.33 -10.89
CA PRO A 90 10.49 -0.16 -10.20
C PRO A 90 9.23 -0.52 -9.40
N GLU A 91 9.22 -0.18 -8.12
CA GLU A 91 8.09 -0.41 -7.19
C GLU A 91 7.72 0.86 -6.41
N GLN A 92 6.46 0.96 -5.98
CA GLN A 92 5.98 2.14 -5.23
C GLN A 92 6.69 2.33 -3.88
N SER A 93 7.14 1.22 -3.26
CA SER A 93 7.89 1.22 -2.00
C SER A 93 9.18 2.05 -2.08
N GLN A 94 9.82 2.09 -3.25
CA GLN A 94 11.06 2.83 -3.51
C GLN A 94 10.86 4.35 -3.54
N LEU A 95 9.62 4.82 -3.72
CA LEU A 95 9.28 6.25 -3.73
C LEU A 95 9.06 6.80 -2.32
N LEU A 96 8.77 5.94 -1.32
CA LEU A 96 8.50 6.35 0.08
C LEU A 96 9.62 7.21 0.68
N PRO A 97 10.93 6.88 0.52
CA PRO A 97 12.01 7.69 1.09
C PRO A 97 12.08 9.12 0.53
N LEU A 98 11.50 9.39 -0.64
CA LEU A 98 11.49 10.72 -1.24
C LEU A 98 10.49 11.67 -0.56
N LEU A 99 9.49 11.13 0.16
CA LEU A 99 8.44 11.93 0.80
C LEU A 99 8.96 12.90 1.88
N PRO A 100 9.81 12.49 2.85
CA PRO A 100 10.32 13.42 3.86
C PRO A 100 11.07 14.63 3.31
N PRO A 101 12.08 14.51 2.43
CA PRO A 101 12.78 15.69 1.92
C PRO A 101 11.88 16.53 0.99
N LEU A 102 10.94 15.93 0.26
CA LEU A 102 9.92 16.67 -0.49
C LEU A 102 8.98 17.46 0.44
N ALA A 103 8.57 16.89 1.57
CA ALA A 103 7.72 17.57 2.54
C ALA A 103 8.42 18.77 3.17
N VAL A 104 9.72 18.64 3.49
CA VAL A 104 10.54 19.76 3.96
C VAL A 104 10.62 20.87 2.91
N MET A 105 10.91 20.51 1.66
CA MET A 105 10.94 21.47 0.55
C MET A 105 9.58 22.15 0.33
N ALA A 106 8.49 21.38 0.39
CA ALA A 106 7.14 21.91 0.27
C ALA A 106 6.81 22.91 1.39
N ALA A 107 7.22 22.64 2.63
CA ALA A 107 7.02 23.56 3.76
C ALA A 107 7.70 24.92 3.51
N PHE A 108 8.96 24.93 3.06
CA PHE A 108 9.65 26.18 2.71
C PHE A 108 9.05 26.87 1.47
N GLY A 109 8.54 26.08 0.51
CA GLY A 109 7.80 26.60 -0.64
C GLY A 109 6.55 27.38 -0.22
N LEU A 110 5.73 26.78 0.65
CA LEU A 110 4.49 27.38 1.14
C LEU A 110 4.72 28.73 1.84
N LEU A 111 5.79 28.87 2.63
CA LEU A 111 6.13 30.12 3.33
C LEU A 111 6.44 31.30 2.39
N THR A 112 6.83 31.01 1.14
CA THR A 112 7.20 32.04 0.14
C THR A 112 6.05 32.39 -0.80
N MET A 113 4.90 31.73 -0.70
CA MET A 113 3.77 31.99 -1.61
C MET A 113 2.99 33.24 -1.21
N LYS A 114 2.37 33.89 -2.21
CA LYS A 114 1.46 35.02 -1.99
C LYS A 114 0.26 34.56 -1.16
N ARG A 115 -0.19 35.42 -0.25
CA ARG A 115 -1.35 35.17 0.63
C ARG A 115 -2.61 34.72 -0.13
N GLY A 116 -2.85 35.28 -1.32
CA GLY A 116 -4.00 34.90 -2.17
C GLY A 116 -3.97 33.45 -2.63
N ALA A 117 -2.81 32.94 -3.08
CA ALA A 117 -2.66 31.56 -3.54
C ALA A 117 -2.87 30.56 -2.38
N ILE A 118 -2.25 30.84 -1.22
CA ILE A 118 -2.43 30.02 -0.01
C ILE A 118 -3.91 29.99 0.39
N ASN A 119 -4.60 31.12 0.36
CA ASN A 119 -6.01 31.20 0.74
C ASN A 119 -6.94 30.46 -0.23
N ALA A 120 -6.61 30.43 -1.53
CA ALA A 120 -7.37 29.66 -2.52
C ALA A 120 -7.23 28.14 -2.29
N ILE A 121 -5.99 27.67 -2.06
CA ILE A 121 -5.72 26.25 -1.76
C ILE A 121 -6.41 25.82 -0.47
N ASP A 122 -6.40 26.69 0.55
CA ASP A 122 -7.04 26.47 1.84
C ASP A 122 -8.56 26.22 1.69
N TRP A 123 -9.27 27.12 1.00
CA TRP A 123 -10.71 26.98 0.76
C TRP A 123 -11.05 25.76 -0.10
N PHE A 124 -10.27 25.51 -1.16
CA PHE A 124 -10.45 24.32 -1.98
C PHE A 124 -10.33 23.04 -1.14
N SER A 125 -9.30 22.96 -0.29
CA SER A 125 -9.06 21.81 0.58
C SER A 125 -10.21 21.61 1.55
N VAL A 126 -10.66 22.68 2.23
CA VAL A 126 -11.77 22.60 3.19
C VAL A 126 -13.06 22.12 2.51
N MET A 127 -13.40 22.68 1.34
CA MET A 127 -14.61 22.28 0.60
C MET A 127 -14.53 20.83 0.15
N ALA A 128 -13.44 20.44 -0.54
CA ALA A 128 -13.28 19.11 -1.08
C ALA A 128 -13.22 18.04 0.02
N LEU A 129 -12.44 18.26 1.08
CA LEU A 129 -12.28 17.30 2.18
C LEU A 129 -13.58 17.14 2.99
N THR A 130 -14.34 18.23 3.18
CA THR A 130 -15.66 18.17 3.85
C THR A 130 -16.68 17.38 3.02
N VAL A 131 -16.73 17.63 1.70
CA VAL A 131 -17.58 16.85 0.79
C VAL A 131 -17.19 15.38 0.81
N CYS A 132 -15.90 15.06 0.70
CA CYS A 132 -15.40 13.69 0.79
C CYS A 132 -15.78 13.00 2.10
N ALA A 133 -15.60 13.67 3.24
CA ALA A 133 -16.00 13.14 4.55
C ALA A 133 -17.51 12.88 4.62
N GLY A 134 -18.33 13.78 4.09
CA GLY A 134 -19.78 13.60 3.99
C GLY A 134 -20.17 12.40 3.12
N VAL A 135 -19.49 12.21 1.98
CA VAL A 135 -19.67 11.04 1.10
C VAL A 135 -19.32 9.74 1.82
N ILE A 136 -18.20 9.70 2.57
CA ILE A 136 -17.79 8.51 3.34
C ILE A 136 -18.86 8.15 4.37
N TRP A 137 -19.35 9.12 5.14
CA TRP A 137 -20.45 8.92 6.10
C TRP A 137 -21.73 8.41 5.43
N LEU A 138 -22.09 8.99 4.28
CA LEU A 138 -23.27 8.62 3.51
C LEU A 138 -23.18 7.19 2.97
N PHE A 139 -22.03 6.78 2.43
CA PHE A 139 -21.82 5.39 1.99
C PHE A 139 -21.83 4.40 3.16
N TRP A 140 -21.21 4.73 4.29
CA TRP A 140 -21.24 3.88 5.49
C TRP A 140 -22.67 3.71 6.01
N PHE A 141 -23.42 4.81 6.13
CA PHE A 141 -24.82 4.80 6.56
C PHE A 141 -25.69 3.99 5.61
N ALA A 142 -25.53 4.20 4.29
CA ALA A 142 -26.27 3.45 3.29
C ALA A 142 -25.97 1.95 3.32
N LYS A 143 -24.71 1.58 3.54
CA LYS A 143 -24.29 0.18 3.65
C LYS A 143 -24.93 -0.51 4.86
N LEU A 144 -25.03 0.17 6.01
CA LEU A 144 -25.60 -0.40 7.23
C LEU A 144 -27.13 -0.47 7.21
N THR A 145 -27.78 0.60 6.73
CA THR A 145 -29.25 0.72 6.79
C THR A 145 -29.95 0.21 5.52
N GLY A 146 -29.22 0.07 4.42
CA GLY A 146 -29.78 -0.24 3.11
C GLY A 146 -30.38 0.98 2.39
N TRP A 147 -30.37 2.18 2.99
CA TRP A 147 -30.93 3.40 2.39
C TRP A 147 -29.88 4.53 2.31
N PRO A 148 -29.69 5.19 1.16
CA PRO A 148 -30.38 4.99 -0.12
C PRO A 148 -29.98 3.69 -0.84
N ALA A 149 -30.96 2.99 -1.42
CA ALA A 149 -30.79 1.64 -1.98
C ALA A 149 -29.70 1.55 -3.06
N GLN A 150 -29.54 2.58 -3.89
CA GLN A 150 -28.54 2.59 -4.95
C GLN A 150 -27.11 2.64 -4.41
N LEU A 151 -26.89 3.42 -3.34
CA LEU A 151 -25.58 3.57 -2.71
C LEU A 151 -25.21 2.29 -1.95
N ALA A 152 -26.16 1.71 -1.23
CA ALA A 152 -25.99 0.43 -0.56
C ALA A 152 -25.61 -0.68 -1.56
N LYS A 153 -26.34 -0.77 -2.68
CA LYS A 153 -26.03 -1.72 -3.77
C LYS A 153 -24.65 -1.50 -4.35
N ASN A 154 -24.26 -0.25 -4.63
CA ASN A 154 -22.95 0.07 -5.18
C ASN A 154 -21.80 -0.28 -4.22
N ALA A 155 -21.97 -0.02 -2.92
CA ALA A 155 -20.99 -0.38 -1.90
C ALA A 155 -20.85 -1.90 -1.77
N LEU A 156 -21.96 -2.62 -1.63
CA LEU A 156 -21.95 -4.08 -1.45
C LEU A 156 -21.55 -4.85 -2.70
N LYS A 157 -21.73 -4.26 -3.90
CA LYS A 157 -21.24 -4.84 -5.17
C LYS A 157 -19.72 -4.99 -5.18
N LEU A 158 -18.99 -4.10 -4.50
CA LEU A 158 -17.53 -4.16 -4.41
C LEU A 158 -17.05 -5.24 -3.44
N VAL A 159 -17.91 -5.69 -2.53
CA VAL A 159 -17.57 -6.59 -1.43
C VAL A 159 -18.63 -7.70 -1.31
N PRO A 160 -18.65 -8.65 -2.27
CA PRO A 160 -19.73 -9.64 -2.35
C PRO A 160 -19.74 -10.58 -1.15
N GLY A 161 -20.92 -10.78 -0.55
CA GLY A 161 -21.11 -11.65 0.61
C GLY A 161 -20.73 -11.03 1.95
N PHE A 162 -20.21 -9.80 1.97
CA PHE A 162 -19.89 -9.10 3.20
C PHE A 162 -21.15 -8.66 3.95
N LYS A 163 -21.19 -8.91 5.26
CA LYS A 163 -22.27 -8.49 6.15
C LYS A 163 -21.83 -7.24 6.92
N PRO A 164 -22.47 -6.09 6.71
CA PRO A 164 -22.17 -4.88 7.46
C PRO A 164 -22.37 -5.08 8.96
N GLU A 165 -21.36 -4.75 9.74
CA GLU A 165 -21.40 -4.78 11.20
C GLU A 165 -21.14 -3.39 11.77
N LEU A 166 -21.85 -3.05 12.86
CA LEU A 166 -21.70 -1.77 13.55
C LEU A 166 -20.77 -1.96 14.75
N ASN A 167 -19.55 -1.44 14.63
CA ASN A 167 -18.62 -1.36 15.75
C ASN A 167 -18.78 0.01 16.43
N LEU A 168 -19.31 0.01 17.66
CA LEU A 168 -19.59 1.24 18.41
C LEU A 168 -18.33 2.06 18.70
N ILE A 169 -17.21 1.40 19.02
CA ILE A 169 -15.94 2.09 19.30
C ILE A 169 -15.47 2.81 18.04
N ALA A 170 -15.48 2.14 16.89
CA ALA A 170 -15.11 2.73 15.61
C ALA A 170 -16.02 3.92 15.25
N PHE A 171 -17.33 3.79 15.48
CA PHE A 171 -18.30 4.87 15.27
C PHE A 171 -18.00 6.10 16.14
N PHE A 172 -17.76 5.93 17.44
CA PHE A 172 -17.46 7.07 18.32
C PHE A 172 -16.13 7.74 17.97
N VAL A 173 -15.09 6.98 17.60
CA VAL A 173 -13.82 7.54 17.12
C VAL A 173 -14.04 8.36 15.83
N ALA A 174 -14.79 7.83 14.88
CA ALA A 174 -15.16 8.54 13.65
C ALA A 174 -15.96 9.83 13.92
N ALA A 175 -16.92 9.76 14.84
CA ALA A 175 -17.74 10.91 15.24
C ALA A 175 -16.89 12.00 15.92
N CYS A 176 -16.00 11.63 16.85
CA CYS A 176 -15.07 12.55 17.50
C CYS A 176 -14.11 13.21 16.48
N ALA A 177 -13.57 12.45 15.53
CA ALA A 177 -12.73 13.00 14.47
C ALA A 177 -13.52 14.01 13.60
N THR A 178 -14.77 13.68 13.26
CA THR A 178 -15.66 14.57 12.50
C THR A 178 -15.99 15.85 13.28
N ALA A 179 -16.25 15.74 14.59
CA ALA A 179 -16.45 16.90 15.46
C ALA A 179 -15.19 17.78 15.54
N GLY A 180 -14.01 17.17 15.63
CA GLY A 180 -12.72 17.87 15.56
C GLY A 180 -12.53 18.64 14.25
N TRP A 181 -12.92 18.04 13.12
CA TRP A 181 -12.91 18.72 11.82
C TRP A 181 -13.86 19.92 11.78
N ILE A 182 -15.09 19.76 12.27
CA ILE A 182 -16.07 20.86 12.34
C ILE A 182 -15.52 21.99 13.22
N ALA A 183 -14.87 21.66 14.34
CA ALA A 183 -14.20 22.65 15.20
C ALA A 183 -13.06 23.37 14.47
N LEU A 184 -12.24 22.67 13.68
CA LEU A 184 -11.18 23.28 12.85
C LEU A 184 -11.74 24.20 11.75
N VAL A 185 -12.82 23.78 11.08
CA VAL A 185 -13.49 24.61 10.06
C VAL A 185 -14.14 25.84 10.71
N ARG A 186 -14.75 25.70 11.89
CA ARG A 186 -15.29 26.82 12.66
C ARG A 186 -14.18 27.78 13.11
N TRP A 187 -13.06 27.26 13.61
CA TRP A 187 -11.88 28.05 13.95
C TRP A 187 -11.38 28.86 12.75
N ARG A 188 -11.41 28.27 11.55
CA ARG A 188 -11.02 28.93 10.31
C ARG A 188 -11.96 30.07 9.89
N ILE A 189 -13.27 29.90 10.08
CA ILE A 189 -14.31 30.89 9.74
C ILE A 189 -14.37 32.02 10.79
N SER A 190 -13.92 31.75 12.01
CA SER A 190 -13.82 32.75 13.08
C SER A 190 -12.89 33.92 12.68
N ARG A 191 -13.17 35.13 13.20
CA ARG A 191 -12.46 36.35 12.80
C ARG A 191 -10.99 36.32 13.26
N GLN A 192 -10.08 36.46 12.29
CA GLN A 192 -8.65 36.81 12.42
C GLN A 192 -7.64 35.77 12.98
N PRO A 193 -7.53 34.54 12.46
CA PRO A 193 -6.31 33.75 12.68
C PRO A 193 -5.21 34.17 11.69
N ALA A 194 -4.27 35.02 12.13
CA ALA A 194 -3.06 35.41 11.40
C ALA A 194 -1.97 34.31 11.51
N VAL A 195 -2.30 33.07 11.17
CA VAL A 195 -1.38 31.93 11.33
C VAL A 195 -0.78 31.55 9.98
N LEU A 196 0.55 31.60 9.88
CA LEU A 196 1.34 31.22 8.70
C LEU A 196 1.04 29.78 8.22
N TRP A 197 0.67 28.90 9.14
CA TRP A 197 0.49 27.46 8.92
C TRP A 197 -0.95 27.01 8.66
N ARG A 198 -1.89 27.96 8.55
CA ARG A 198 -3.33 27.66 8.51
C ARG A 198 -3.72 26.68 7.40
N ALA A 199 -3.22 26.90 6.18
CA ALA A 199 -3.53 26.03 5.04
C ALA A 199 -3.00 24.60 5.23
N VAL A 200 -1.84 24.45 5.87
CA VAL A 200 -1.24 23.13 6.18
C VAL A 200 -2.08 22.41 7.22
N VAL A 201 -2.51 23.10 8.27
CA VAL A 201 -3.35 22.53 9.34
C VAL A 201 -4.68 22.03 8.77
N LEU A 202 -5.34 22.80 7.91
CA LEU A 202 -6.64 22.42 7.35
C LEU A 202 -6.53 21.29 6.32
N SER A 203 -5.53 21.35 5.42
CA SER A 203 -5.32 20.27 4.46
C SER A 203 -4.93 18.96 5.15
N SER A 204 -3.96 19.00 6.07
CA SER A 204 -3.51 17.82 6.82
C SER A 204 -4.61 17.29 7.74
N GLY A 205 -5.33 18.18 8.44
CA GLY A 205 -6.44 17.82 9.31
C GLY A 205 -7.58 17.11 8.57
N GLY A 206 -7.92 17.56 7.36
CA GLY A 206 -8.97 16.92 6.57
C GLY A 206 -8.51 15.60 5.95
N LEU A 207 -7.23 15.46 5.59
CA LEU A 207 -6.66 14.18 5.18
C LEU A 207 -6.64 13.18 6.33
N ILE A 208 -6.25 13.62 7.53
CA ILE A 208 -6.30 12.82 8.77
C ILE A 208 -7.75 12.40 9.08
N LEU A 209 -8.72 13.30 8.94
CA LEU A 209 -10.14 12.96 9.08
C LEU A 209 -10.54 11.84 8.12
N ILE A 210 -10.29 12.01 6.81
CA ILE A 210 -10.64 11.00 5.80
C ILE A 210 -9.98 9.67 6.14
N TRP A 211 -8.70 9.69 6.51
CA TRP A 211 -7.98 8.50 6.91
C TRP A 211 -8.61 7.81 8.12
N ILE A 212 -8.93 8.56 9.18
CA ILE A 212 -9.60 8.01 10.37
C ILE A 212 -10.97 7.44 9.99
N LEU A 213 -11.77 8.14 9.20
CA LEU A 213 -13.08 7.65 8.76
C LEU A 213 -12.95 6.34 7.96
N LEU A 214 -11.98 6.23 7.06
CA LEU A 214 -11.74 4.99 6.32
C LEU A 214 -11.26 3.86 7.23
N MET A 215 -10.29 4.13 8.12
CA MET A 215 -9.71 3.15 9.05
C MET A 215 -10.65 2.76 10.20
N THR A 216 -11.78 3.43 10.37
CA THR A 216 -12.79 3.07 11.38
C THR A 216 -14.03 2.48 10.71
N LEU A 217 -14.64 3.21 9.77
CA LEU A 217 -15.92 2.88 9.18
C LEU A 217 -15.81 1.85 8.03
N PHE A 218 -14.71 1.84 7.30
CA PHE A 218 -14.49 0.98 6.11
C PHE A 218 -13.39 -0.06 6.29
N LEU A 219 -12.69 -0.09 7.44
CA LEU A 219 -11.65 -1.07 7.69
C LEU A 219 -12.15 -2.52 7.60
N PRO A 220 -13.35 -2.89 8.11
CA PRO A 220 -13.87 -4.25 7.93
C PRO A 220 -14.06 -4.64 6.46
N ASP A 221 -14.55 -3.74 5.62
CA ASP A 221 -14.73 -3.94 4.18
C ASP A 221 -13.39 -4.12 3.46
N MET A 222 -12.42 -3.28 3.81
CA MET A 222 -11.06 -3.36 3.28
C MET A 222 -10.40 -4.67 3.71
N ASN A 223 -10.58 -5.09 4.95
CA ASN A 223 -10.06 -6.35 5.46
C ASN A 223 -10.71 -7.54 4.74
N TYR A 224 -12.02 -7.57 4.58
CA TYR A 224 -12.70 -8.65 3.85
C TYR A 224 -12.26 -8.72 2.38
N SER A 225 -12.09 -7.57 1.72
CA SER A 225 -11.74 -7.52 0.30
C SER A 225 -10.26 -7.83 0.02
N LYS A 226 -9.35 -7.47 0.94
CA LYS A 226 -7.90 -7.60 0.74
C LYS A 226 -7.25 -8.77 1.48
N SER A 227 -7.82 -9.22 2.60
CA SER A 227 -7.22 -10.26 3.43
C SER A 227 -7.17 -11.60 2.71
N TYR A 228 -6.09 -12.34 2.96
CA TYR A 228 -5.92 -13.72 2.52
C TYR A 228 -6.39 -14.74 3.56
N ALA A 229 -6.90 -14.31 4.72
CA ALA A 229 -7.28 -15.19 5.83
C ALA A 229 -8.26 -16.28 5.39
N SER A 230 -9.37 -15.89 4.74
CA SER A 230 -10.39 -16.84 4.30
C SER A 230 -9.88 -17.85 3.26
N VAL A 231 -8.94 -17.43 2.41
CA VAL A 231 -8.30 -18.31 1.41
C VAL A 231 -7.33 -19.27 2.10
N ALA A 232 -6.54 -18.76 3.05
CA ALA A 232 -5.60 -19.57 3.83
C ALA A 232 -6.32 -20.67 4.63
N GLU A 233 -7.43 -20.33 5.28
CA GLU A 233 -8.26 -21.28 6.04
C GLU A 233 -8.87 -22.36 5.14
N GLN A 234 -9.36 -21.98 3.95
CA GLN A 234 -9.89 -22.95 2.98
C GLN A 234 -8.81 -23.93 2.50
N ILE A 235 -7.59 -23.43 2.22
CA ILE A 235 -6.46 -24.28 1.84
C ILE A 235 -6.08 -25.21 3.00
N ALA A 236 -5.99 -24.68 4.23
CA ALA A 236 -5.64 -25.45 5.41
C ALA A 236 -6.64 -26.58 5.70
N GLN A 237 -7.93 -26.37 5.45
CA GLN A 237 -8.97 -27.41 5.58
C GLN A 237 -8.88 -28.52 4.52
N LYS A 238 -8.20 -28.26 3.39
CA LYS A 238 -8.02 -29.22 2.28
C LYS A 238 -6.67 -29.92 2.31
N LEU A 239 -5.73 -29.40 3.10
CA LEU A 239 -4.46 -30.05 3.38
C LEU A 239 -4.64 -31.10 4.49
N PRO A 240 -4.13 -32.33 4.31
CA PRO A 240 -4.12 -33.28 5.41
C PRO A 240 -3.18 -32.80 6.52
N PRO A 241 -3.46 -33.11 7.81
CA PRO A 241 -2.59 -32.73 8.92
C PRO A 241 -1.16 -33.27 8.83
N SER A 242 -0.94 -34.33 8.05
CA SER A 242 0.37 -34.93 7.78
C SER A 242 1.19 -34.20 6.71
N ALA A 243 0.60 -33.22 6.01
CA ALA A 243 1.32 -32.45 5.00
C ALA A 243 2.46 -31.66 5.68
N SER A 244 3.69 -31.97 5.31
CA SER A 244 4.90 -31.35 5.88
C SER A 244 5.59 -30.38 4.92
N CYS A 245 5.20 -30.39 3.65
CA CYS A 245 5.87 -29.66 2.58
C CYS A 245 4.84 -29.18 1.55
N LEU A 246 4.79 -27.87 1.36
CA LEU A 246 3.99 -27.20 0.34
C LEU A 246 4.92 -26.38 -0.57
N ASP A 247 5.06 -26.81 -1.82
CA ASP A 247 5.75 -26.05 -2.86
C ASP A 247 4.82 -24.97 -3.41
N SER A 248 5.36 -23.85 -3.91
CA SER A 248 4.55 -22.70 -4.28
C SER A 248 5.28 -21.68 -5.15
N ASN A 249 4.60 -21.20 -6.20
CA ASN A 249 5.03 -20.04 -7.00
C ASN A 249 4.48 -18.69 -6.46
N VAL A 250 3.62 -18.73 -5.44
CA VAL A 250 3.02 -17.55 -4.79
C VAL A 250 4.10 -16.56 -4.32
N GLY A 251 3.83 -15.26 -4.44
CA GLY A 251 4.76 -14.20 -4.02
C GLY A 251 5.09 -14.23 -2.52
N PRO A 252 6.26 -13.69 -2.09
CA PRO A 252 6.70 -13.76 -0.70
C PRO A 252 5.71 -13.20 0.33
N ALA A 253 5.06 -12.07 0.02
CA ALA A 253 4.08 -11.43 0.92
C ALA A 253 2.82 -12.28 1.13
N GLN A 254 2.34 -12.94 0.07
CA GLN A 254 1.20 -13.84 0.13
C GLN A 254 1.55 -15.15 0.83
N ARG A 255 2.73 -15.73 0.55
CA ARG A 255 3.25 -16.88 1.30
C ARG A 255 3.31 -16.60 2.79
N ALA A 256 3.83 -15.44 3.20
CA ALA A 256 3.83 -15.02 4.60
C ALA A 256 2.41 -14.91 5.18
N SER A 257 1.47 -14.33 4.42
CA SER A 257 0.07 -14.23 4.84
C SER A 257 -0.59 -15.60 5.03
N PHE A 258 -0.38 -16.53 4.09
CA PHE A 258 -0.90 -17.89 4.17
C PHE A 258 -0.24 -18.70 5.29
N ALA A 259 1.05 -18.50 5.54
CA ALA A 259 1.75 -19.10 6.67
C ALA A 259 1.20 -18.59 8.02
N PHE A 260 0.84 -17.30 8.10
CA PHE A 260 0.27 -16.71 9.31
C PHE A 260 -1.16 -17.18 9.59
N TYR A 261 -2.06 -17.06 8.62
CA TYR A 261 -3.49 -17.37 8.81
C TYR A 261 -3.79 -18.87 8.75
N GLY A 262 -3.20 -19.58 7.78
CA GLY A 262 -3.47 -21.00 7.53
C GLY A 262 -2.44 -21.95 8.11
N LYS A 263 -1.36 -21.43 8.73
CA LYS A 263 -0.22 -22.24 9.23
C LYS A 263 0.33 -23.19 8.16
N LEU A 264 0.31 -22.77 6.89
CA LEU A 264 0.68 -23.63 5.77
C LEU A 264 2.19 -23.95 5.81
N PRO A 265 2.58 -25.24 5.64
CA PRO A 265 3.96 -25.70 5.79
C PRO A 265 4.75 -25.48 4.50
N PHE A 266 5.01 -24.21 4.15
CA PHE A 266 5.76 -23.89 2.93
C PHE A 266 7.18 -24.47 2.97
N ALA A 267 7.61 -25.04 1.85
CA ALA A 267 8.96 -25.55 1.68
C ALA A 267 10.02 -24.48 1.98
N GLY A 268 10.97 -24.86 2.83
CA GLY A 268 12.23 -24.15 3.01
C GLY A 268 13.20 -24.41 1.85
N PRO A 269 14.35 -23.72 1.83
CA PRO A 269 15.31 -23.79 0.71
C PRO A 269 15.88 -25.20 0.45
N ALA A 270 15.87 -26.07 1.44
CA ALA A 270 16.43 -27.43 1.37
C ALA A 270 15.41 -28.51 0.94
N ALA A 271 14.11 -28.16 0.86
CA ALA A 271 13.09 -29.13 0.46
C ALA A 271 13.09 -29.29 -1.07
N ALA A 272 13.58 -30.43 -1.56
CA ALA A 272 13.76 -30.66 -2.99
C ALA A 272 12.47 -31.06 -3.72
N GLN A 273 11.53 -31.72 -3.03
CA GLN A 273 10.29 -32.28 -3.59
C GLN A 273 9.17 -32.25 -2.54
N CYS A 274 8.12 -31.49 -2.79
CA CYS A 274 6.90 -31.55 -1.98
C CYS A 274 5.83 -32.36 -2.70
N GLU A 275 5.03 -33.09 -1.93
CA GLU A 275 3.82 -33.79 -2.40
C GLU A 275 2.71 -32.80 -2.79
N TYR A 276 2.67 -31.62 -2.16
CA TYR A 276 1.65 -30.60 -2.40
C TYR A 276 2.23 -29.38 -3.11
N LEU A 277 1.43 -28.80 -4.00
CA LEU A 277 1.76 -27.59 -4.75
C LEU A 277 0.62 -26.58 -4.63
N LEU A 278 0.94 -25.37 -4.18
CA LEU A 278 0.06 -24.21 -4.24
C LEU A 278 0.46 -23.32 -5.42
N LEU A 279 -0.38 -23.30 -6.44
CA LEU A 279 -0.18 -22.46 -7.62
C LEU A 279 -1.03 -21.20 -7.49
N GLN A 280 -0.40 -20.04 -7.69
CA GLN A 280 -1.08 -18.78 -8.01
C GLN A 280 -1.00 -18.54 -9.50
N ASP A 281 -2.13 -18.21 -10.09
CA ASP A 281 -2.28 -17.98 -11.50
C ASP A 281 -3.36 -16.92 -11.78
N SER A 282 -3.49 -16.49 -13.03
CA SER A 282 -4.49 -15.53 -13.43
C SER A 282 -5.70 -16.23 -14.06
N ALA A 283 -6.89 -15.91 -13.59
CA ALA A 283 -8.14 -16.39 -14.19
C ALA A 283 -8.33 -15.96 -15.66
N LYS A 284 -7.53 -14.98 -16.13
CA LYS A 284 -7.55 -14.48 -17.51
C LYS A 284 -6.62 -15.25 -18.46
N VAL A 285 -5.68 -16.04 -17.94
CA VAL A 285 -4.68 -16.75 -18.74
C VAL A 285 -5.09 -18.21 -18.88
N LYS A 286 -5.03 -18.75 -20.11
CA LYS A 286 -5.36 -20.16 -20.37
C LYS A 286 -4.31 -21.06 -19.72
N ASP A 287 -4.78 -22.14 -19.09
CA ASP A 287 -4.08 -22.97 -18.08
C ASP A 287 -2.67 -23.47 -18.41
N GLU A 288 -2.26 -23.50 -19.67
CA GLU A 288 -0.99 -24.13 -20.09
C GLU A 288 0.24 -23.22 -20.00
N GLN A 289 0.08 -21.90 -19.96
CA GLN A 289 1.22 -20.97 -20.01
C GLN A 289 1.83 -20.64 -18.63
N GLU A 290 1.07 -20.75 -17.53
CA GLU A 290 1.52 -20.32 -16.19
C GLU A 290 2.00 -21.45 -15.28
N ILE A 291 1.79 -22.72 -15.66
CA ILE A 291 2.42 -23.85 -14.97
C ILE A 291 3.92 -23.77 -15.28
N ALA A 292 4.73 -23.46 -14.25
CA ALA A 292 6.18 -23.40 -14.38
C ALA A 292 6.69 -24.71 -15.02
N PRO A 293 7.71 -24.66 -15.89
CA PRO A 293 8.22 -25.85 -16.60
C PRO A 293 8.52 -27.03 -15.68
N ARG A 294 8.91 -26.76 -14.43
CA ARG A 294 9.18 -27.75 -13.37
C ARG A 294 7.97 -28.60 -12.96
N HIS A 295 6.75 -28.14 -13.22
CA HIS A 295 5.51 -28.84 -12.87
C HIS A 295 4.79 -29.43 -14.10
N ARG A 296 5.26 -29.13 -15.33
CA ARG A 296 4.69 -29.70 -16.56
C ARG A 296 5.12 -31.18 -16.70
N GLY A 297 4.17 -32.05 -17.03
CA GLY A 297 4.43 -33.49 -17.29
C GLY A 297 4.34 -34.41 -16.07
N LYS A 298 3.95 -33.90 -14.89
CA LYS A 298 3.63 -34.72 -13.71
C LYS A 298 2.12 -34.83 -13.57
N GLU A 299 1.62 -36.00 -13.15
CA GLU A 299 0.21 -36.18 -12.84
C GLU A 299 -0.11 -35.44 -11.52
N TRP A 300 -0.90 -34.37 -11.60
CA TRP A 300 -1.32 -33.57 -10.44
C TRP A 300 -2.83 -33.66 -10.28
N ILE A 301 -3.29 -34.00 -9.08
CA ILE A 301 -4.72 -34.03 -8.75
C ILE A 301 -5.08 -32.71 -8.06
N LYS A 302 -6.03 -31.98 -8.63
CA LYS A 302 -6.53 -30.73 -8.06
C LYS A 302 -7.38 -31.03 -6.82
N LEU A 303 -6.93 -30.59 -5.65
CA LEU A 303 -7.65 -30.74 -4.38
C LEU A 303 -8.59 -29.57 -4.09
N TRP A 304 -8.20 -28.36 -4.50
CA TRP A 304 -8.96 -27.15 -4.22
C TRP A 304 -8.63 -26.04 -5.23
N GLU A 305 -9.61 -25.18 -5.46
CA GLU A 305 -9.48 -23.97 -6.26
C GLU A 305 -10.30 -22.86 -5.61
N GLY A 306 -9.73 -21.65 -5.54
CA GLY A 306 -10.45 -20.50 -5.03
C GLY A 306 -9.68 -19.20 -5.20
N ARG A 307 -10.26 -18.13 -4.67
CA ARG A 307 -9.76 -16.76 -4.80
C ARG A 307 -10.30 -15.87 -3.69
N ARG A 308 -9.73 -14.68 -3.55
CA ARG A 308 -10.32 -13.65 -2.70
C ARG A 308 -11.67 -13.20 -3.29
N PRO A 309 -12.72 -13.00 -2.48
CA PRO A 309 -14.06 -12.66 -3.00
C PRO A 309 -14.12 -11.40 -3.85
N SER A 310 -13.22 -10.43 -3.58
CA SER A 310 -13.20 -9.12 -4.26
C SER A 310 -12.17 -9.04 -5.39
N ASP A 311 -11.33 -10.06 -5.58
CA ASP A 311 -10.35 -10.12 -6.68
C ASP A 311 -10.85 -11.09 -7.75
N ARG A 312 -11.01 -10.61 -8.98
CA ARG A 312 -11.54 -11.42 -10.09
C ARG A 312 -10.45 -12.08 -10.91
N ASP A 313 -9.25 -11.51 -10.87
CA ASP A 313 -8.14 -11.90 -11.75
C ASP A 313 -7.24 -12.91 -11.06
N GLU A 314 -7.07 -12.79 -9.74
CA GLU A 314 -6.27 -13.72 -8.96
C GLU A 314 -6.98 -15.05 -8.73
N ARG A 315 -6.25 -16.15 -8.92
CA ARG A 315 -6.71 -17.50 -8.63
C ARG A 315 -5.61 -18.30 -7.93
N PHE A 316 -6.02 -19.15 -6.99
CA PHE A 316 -5.16 -20.10 -6.29
C PHE A 316 -5.68 -21.51 -6.49
N ARG A 317 -4.76 -22.44 -6.74
CA ARG A 317 -5.05 -23.86 -6.99
C ARG A 317 -4.13 -24.71 -6.15
N LEU A 318 -4.72 -25.63 -5.40
CA LEU A 318 -4.00 -26.60 -4.59
C LEU A 318 -4.00 -27.93 -5.32
N TYR A 319 -2.81 -28.49 -5.49
CA TYR A 319 -2.59 -29.78 -6.12
C TYR A 319 -1.87 -30.74 -5.18
N ARG A 320 -2.15 -32.03 -5.38
CA ARG A 320 -1.40 -33.14 -4.82
C ARG A 320 -0.74 -33.91 -5.97
N HIS A 321 0.50 -34.32 -5.78
CA HIS A 321 1.17 -35.22 -6.68
C HIS A 321 0.38 -36.54 -6.74
N ALA A 322 0.01 -37.01 -7.93
CA ALA A 322 -0.41 -38.40 -8.10
C ALA A 322 0.88 -39.23 -8.10
N ASP A 323 1.00 -40.15 -7.15
CA ASP A 323 2.15 -41.06 -7.07
C ASP A 323 2.37 -41.82 -8.39
#